data_AF-A0A8S0FWU8-F1
#
_entry.id   AF-A0A8S0FWU8-F1
#
_cell.length_a   1.000
_cell.length_b   1.000
_cell.length_c   1.000
_cell.angle_alpha   90.00
_cell.angle_beta   90.00
_cell.angle_gamma   90.00
#
_symmetry.space_group_name_H-M   'P 1'
#
loop_
_entity.id
_entity.type
_entity.pdbx_description
1 polymer ?
#
loop_
_entity_poly.entity_id
_entity_poly.type
_entity_poly.pdbx_seq_one_letter_code
_entity_poly.pdbx_strand_id
1 'polypeptide(L)'
;MLYHAADFYFPISQEPYTMPVLHNRISNDALKAKMLAESEPRTTISFYKYFHIADPKVTRDALYQLFTALNVFGRVYLAHEGINAQISVPASNVETFRAQLYAFDPALEGVYA
;
A
#
# COMPACT_ATOMS: atom_id res chain seq x y z
N MET A 1 -24.78 -38.96 3.78
CA MET A 1 -25.08 -37.66 4.41
C MET A 1 -24.76 -36.61 3.37
N LEU A 2 -25.80 -36.05 2.76
CA LEU A 2 -25.76 -35.12 1.64
C LEU A 2 -25.44 -33.70 2.16
N TYR A 3 -24.53 -32.98 1.52
CA TYR A 3 -24.63 -31.53 1.38
C TYR A 3 -24.33 -31.15 -0.06
N HIS A 4 -25.23 -30.33 -0.60
CA HIS A 4 -25.45 -30.05 -2.01
C HIS A 4 -24.42 -29.06 -2.58
N ALA A 5 -24.16 -29.21 -3.88
CA ALA A 5 -23.52 -28.23 -4.73
C ALA A 5 -24.37 -26.96 -4.89
N ALA A 6 -23.72 -25.81 -5.04
CA ALA A 6 -24.29 -24.62 -5.61
C ALA A 6 -23.33 -24.13 -6.71
N ASP A 7 -23.64 -24.50 -7.95
CA ASP A 7 -23.00 -23.95 -9.14
C ASP A 7 -23.50 -22.51 -9.34
N PHE A 8 -22.68 -21.52 -9.00
CA PHE A 8 -22.89 -20.14 -9.41
C PHE A 8 -22.10 -19.85 -10.68
N TYR A 9 -22.83 -19.79 -11.81
CA TYR A 9 -22.29 -19.33 -13.09
C TYR A 9 -22.26 -17.79 -13.10
N PHE A 10 -21.09 -17.20 -12.89
CA PHE A 10 -20.83 -15.80 -13.25
C PHE A 10 -20.07 -15.77 -14.57
N PRO A 11 -20.60 -15.13 -15.64
CA PRO A 11 -19.81 -14.91 -16.84
C PRO A 11 -18.83 -13.77 -16.55
N ILE A 12 -17.62 -14.12 -16.11
CA ILE A 12 -16.52 -13.16 -16.07
C ILE A 12 -15.99 -13.08 -17.50
N SER A 13 -16.30 -12.01 -18.22
CA SER A 13 -15.53 -11.62 -19.40
C SER A 13 -14.08 -11.42 -18.97
N GLN A 14 -13.25 -12.42 -19.26
CA GLN A 14 -11.80 -12.38 -19.03
C GLN A 14 -11.17 -11.46 -20.07
N GLU A 15 -11.38 -10.15 -19.94
CA GLU A 15 -10.40 -9.20 -20.45
C GLU A 15 -9.17 -9.33 -19.54
N PRO A 16 -7.97 -9.66 -20.06
CA PRO A 16 -6.80 -9.80 -19.22
C PRO A 16 -6.42 -8.43 -18.65
N TYR A 17 -6.90 -8.14 -17.44
CA TYR A 17 -6.36 -7.05 -16.64
C TYR A 17 -4.89 -7.39 -16.38
N THR A 18 -4.03 -6.85 -17.24
CA THR A 18 -2.59 -6.90 -17.04
C THR A 18 -2.30 -6.03 -15.84
N MET A 19 -2.28 -6.63 -14.64
CA MET A 19 -1.81 -5.97 -13.42
C MET A 19 -0.46 -5.35 -13.78
N PRO A 20 -0.32 -4.01 -13.71
CA PRO A 20 0.95 -3.40 -14.00
C PRO A 20 1.98 -4.04 -13.07
N VAL A 21 3.08 -4.49 -13.65
CA VAL A 21 4.17 -5.07 -12.88
C VAL A 21 4.73 -3.98 -11.97
N LEU A 22 4.34 -4.00 -10.69
CA LEU A 22 4.73 -3.04 -9.67
C LEU A 22 6.07 -3.45 -9.06
N HIS A 23 7.14 -3.15 -9.80
CA HIS A 23 8.49 -3.03 -9.23
C HIS A 23 8.72 -1.59 -8.77
N ASN A 24 9.86 -1.25 -8.16
CA ASN A 24 10.24 0.17 -7.99
C ASN A 24 10.33 0.84 -9.38
N ARG A 25 9.23 1.43 -9.86
CA ARG A 25 9.11 2.00 -11.23
C ARG A 25 9.80 3.37 -11.34
N ILE A 26 10.06 4.01 -10.20
CA ILE A 26 10.67 5.33 -10.12
C ILE A 26 12.08 5.14 -9.58
N SER A 27 13.09 5.55 -10.36
CA SER A 27 14.47 5.56 -9.90
C SER A 27 14.63 6.49 -8.70
N ASN A 28 15.66 6.27 -7.86
CA ASN A 28 15.95 7.19 -6.76
C ASN A 28 16.07 8.65 -7.24
N ASP A 29 16.63 8.87 -8.43
CA ASP A 29 16.83 10.20 -8.99
C ASP A 29 15.51 10.86 -9.41
N ALA A 30 14.60 10.10 -10.01
CA ALA A 30 13.26 10.60 -10.35
C ALA A 30 12.43 10.92 -9.10
N LEU A 31 12.59 10.15 -8.01
CA LEU A 31 11.93 10.45 -6.74
C LEU A 31 12.51 11.71 -6.08
N LYS A 32 13.84 11.87 -6.09
CA LYS A 32 14.51 13.08 -5.62
C LYS A 32 14.09 14.31 -6.42
N ALA A 33 14.02 14.20 -7.75
CA ALA A 33 13.58 15.29 -8.60
C ALA A 33 12.14 15.72 -8.28
N LYS A 34 11.23 14.76 -8.06
CA LYS A 34 9.87 15.07 -7.60
C LYS A 34 9.85 15.74 -6.24
N MET A 35 10.64 15.27 -5.28
CA MET A 35 10.74 15.90 -3.96
C MET A 35 11.29 17.33 -4.03
N LEU A 36 12.25 17.60 -4.93
CA LEU A 36 12.83 18.93 -5.12
C LEU A 36 11.90 19.91 -5.85
N ALA A 37 10.99 19.39 -6.69
CA ALA A 37 9.99 20.19 -7.41
C ALA A 37 8.73 20.48 -6.57
N GLU A 38 8.54 19.76 -5.46
CA GLU A 38 7.38 19.89 -4.58
C GLU A 38 7.55 21.08 -3.62
N SER A 39 6.52 21.90 -3.49
CA SER A 39 6.51 23.05 -2.55
C SER A 39 5.64 22.82 -1.32
N GLU A 40 4.84 21.75 -1.32
CA GLU A 40 3.98 21.41 -0.19
C GLU A 40 4.80 20.89 1.01
N PRO A 41 4.55 21.36 2.24
CA PRO A 41 5.16 20.79 3.45
C PRO A 41 4.87 19.30 3.58
N ARG A 42 5.85 18.52 4.06
CA ARG A 42 5.73 17.06 4.19
C ARG A 42 6.20 16.57 5.54
N THR A 43 5.62 15.46 5.99
CA THR A 43 6.00 14.75 7.22
C THR A 43 6.68 13.44 6.84
N THR A 44 7.89 13.22 7.38
CA THR A 44 8.58 11.93 7.27
C THR A 44 8.04 10.99 8.34
N ILE A 45 7.51 9.85 7.91
CA ILE A 45 6.97 8.81 8.78
C ILE A 45 7.77 7.53 8.53
N SER A 46 8.20 6.88 9.60
CA SER A 46 8.87 5.58 9.54
C SER A 46 8.21 4.64 10.53
N PHE A 47 7.89 3.42 10.10
CA PHE A 47 7.30 2.42 10.98
C PHE A 47 7.69 1.01 10.58
N TYR A 48 7.59 0.12 11.56
CA TYR A 48 7.89 -1.28 11.43
C TYR A 48 6.92 -2.10 12.27
N LYS A 49 6.37 -3.18 11.72
CA LYS A 49 5.44 -4.05 12.44
C LYS A 49 5.58 -5.50 11.98
N TYR A 50 5.81 -6.40 12.95
CA TYR A 50 5.65 -7.84 12.74
C TYR A 50 4.16 -8.21 12.84
N PHE A 51 3.64 -8.84 11.79
CA PHE A 51 2.32 -9.46 11.74
C PHE A 51 2.24 -10.38 10.53
N HIS A 52 1.37 -11.38 10.57
CA HIS A 52 1.26 -12.31 9.46
C HIS A 52 0.60 -11.66 8.25
N ILE A 53 1.30 -11.65 7.12
CA ILE A 53 0.78 -11.20 5.83
C ILE A 53 0.60 -12.44 4.94
N ALA A 54 -0.65 -12.75 4.60
CA ALA A 54 -0.99 -13.94 3.83
C ALA A 54 -0.38 -13.92 2.42
N ASP A 55 -0.53 -12.80 1.71
CA ASP A 55 0.07 -12.58 0.38
C ASP A 55 0.74 -11.20 0.31
N PRO A 56 2.07 -11.12 0.52
CA PRO A 56 2.81 -9.87 0.48
C PRO A 56 2.69 -9.11 -0.84
N LYS A 57 2.49 -9.81 -1.96
CA LYS A 57 2.37 -9.17 -3.28
C LYS A 57 1.02 -8.46 -3.41
N VAL A 58 -0.07 -9.12 -3.02
CA VAL A 58 -1.41 -8.52 -3.03
C VAL A 58 -1.49 -7.35 -2.04
N THR A 59 -0.98 -7.53 -0.82
CA THR A 59 -0.92 -6.46 0.19
C THR A 59 -0.11 -5.27 -0.30
N ARG A 60 1.04 -5.52 -0.96
CA ARG A 60 1.85 -4.45 -1.58
C ARG A 60 1.06 -3.68 -2.62
N ASP A 61 0.37 -4.37 -3.53
CA ASP A 61 -0.35 -3.71 -4.62
C ASP A 61 -1.48 -2.82 -4.11
N ALA A 62 -2.20 -3.27 -3.08
CA ALA A 62 -3.23 -2.49 -2.41
C ALA A 62 -2.66 -1.26 -1.68
N LEU A 63 -1.59 -1.43 -0.89
CA LEU A 63 -0.92 -0.32 -0.22
C LEU A 63 -0.32 0.68 -1.22
N TYR A 64 0.21 0.21 -2.34
CA TYR A 64 0.74 1.07 -3.40
C TYR A 64 -0.35 1.98 -3.98
N GLN A 65 -1.54 1.45 -4.25
CA GLN A 65 -2.67 2.26 -4.74
C GLN A 65 -3.09 3.32 -3.72
N LEU A 66 -3.25 2.92 -2.46
CA LEU A 66 -3.59 3.80 -1.35
C LEU A 66 -2.57 4.94 -1.20
N PHE A 67 -1.28 4.59 -1.19
CA PHE A 67 -0.19 5.54 -0.96
C PHE A 67 -0.06 6.50 -2.15
N THR A 68 -0.23 5.99 -3.37
CA THR A 68 -0.23 6.80 -4.60
C THR A 68 -1.37 7.82 -4.60
N ALA A 69 -2.58 7.41 -4.19
CA ALA A 69 -3.74 8.30 -4.13
C ALA A 69 -3.55 9.47 -3.14
N LEU A 70 -2.72 9.28 -2.11
CA LEU A 70 -2.40 10.30 -1.10
C LEU A 70 -1.10 11.07 -1.39
N ASN A 71 -0.52 10.91 -2.59
CA ASN A 71 0.76 11.48 -3.00
C ASN A 71 1.90 11.13 -2.01
N VAL A 72 1.91 9.91 -1.46
CA VAL A 72 2.95 9.43 -0.55
C VAL A 72 4.17 8.97 -1.35
N PHE A 73 5.35 9.40 -0.91
CA PHE A 73 6.63 8.96 -1.46
C PHE A 73 7.36 8.08 -0.46
N GLY A 74 8.28 7.23 -0.93
CA GLY A 74 9.18 6.48 -0.06
C GLY A 74 9.28 5.01 -0.42
N ARG A 75 9.75 4.21 0.54
CA ARG A 75 9.93 2.77 0.38
C ARG A 75 9.15 2.00 1.44
N VAL A 76 8.51 0.94 0.98
CA VAL A 76 7.78 -0.02 1.80
C VAL A 76 8.27 -1.41 1.42
N TYR A 77 8.72 -2.17 2.41
CA TYR A 77 9.15 -3.55 2.29
C TYR A 77 8.12 -4.43 3.01
N LEU A 78 7.66 -5.47 2.33
CA LEU A 78 6.68 -6.41 2.84
C LEU A 78 7.23 -7.82 2.73
N ALA A 79 7.05 -8.58 3.80
CA ALA A 79 7.32 -10.01 3.87
C ALA A 79 6.14 -10.69 4.56
N HIS A 80 6.08 -12.02 4.53
CA HIS A 80 5.04 -12.77 5.24
C HIS A 80 5.03 -12.50 6.75
N GLU A 81 6.16 -12.03 7.30
CA GLU A 81 6.32 -11.72 8.73
C GLU A 81 5.97 -10.27 9.09
N GLY A 82 5.75 -9.38 8.12
CA GLY A 82 5.36 -7.99 8.41
C GLY A 82 5.80 -6.94 7.40
N ILE A 83 5.88 -5.71 7.87
CA ILE A 83 6.10 -4.50 7.07
C ILE A 83 7.20 -3.61 7.66
N ASN A 84 8.02 -3.03 6.79
CA ASN A 84 8.96 -1.94 7.09
C ASN A 84 8.71 -0.78 6.11
N ALA A 85 8.51 0.43 6.62
CA ALA A 85 8.23 1.58 5.78
C ALA A 85 9.02 2.82 6.22
N GLN A 86 9.55 3.54 5.23
CA GLN A 86 10.06 4.90 5.36
C GLN A 86 9.45 5.74 4.26
N ILE A 87 8.57 6.67 4.64
CA ILE A 87 7.74 7.42 3.72
C ILE A 87 7.74 8.91 4.04
N SER A 88 7.40 9.71 3.03
CA SER A 88 7.15 11.13 3.13
C SER A 88 5.70 11.37 2.68
N VAL A 89 4.89 11.93 3.56
CA VAL A 89 3.46 12.19 3.35
C VAL A 89 3.25 13.71 3.28
N PRO A 90 2.44 14.23 2.35
CA PRO A 90 2.04 15.64 2.40
C PRO A 90 1.43 15.99 3.77
N ALA A 91 1.80 17.12 4.36
CA ALA A 91 1.34 17.49 5.70
C ALA A 91 -0.20 17.57 5.78
N SER A 92 -0.85 17.99 4.68
CA SER A 92 -2.30 18.03 4.53
C SER A 92 -2.97 16.65 4.56
N ASN A 93 -2.24 15.58 4.22
CA ASN A 93 -2.75 14.22 4.10
C ASN A 93 -2.40 13.31 5.29
N VAL A 94 -1.65 13.78 6.30
CA VAL A 94 -1.17 12.92 7.40
C VAL A 94 -2.32 12.25 8.15
N GLU A 95 -3.37 13.00 8.49
CA GLU A 95 -4.52 12.47 9.22
C GLU A 95 -5.32 11.45 8.39
N THR A 96 -5.54 11.75 7.09
CA THR A 96 -6.19 10.84 6.14
C THR A 96 -5.37 9.56 5.95
N PHE A 97 -4.05 9.70 5.81
CA PHE A 97 -3.12 8.58 5.71
C PHE A 97 -3.18 7.69 6.94
N ARG A 98 -3.19 8.27 8.16
CA ARG A 98 -3.34 7.52 9.41
C ARG A 98 -4.64 6.72 9.43
N ALA A 99 -5.76 7.37 9.18
CA ALA A 99 -7.07 6.72 9.19
C ALA A 99 -7.16 5.58 8.18
N GLN A 100 -6.68 5.79 6.95
CA GLN A 100 -6.70 4.75 5.92
C GLN A 100 -5.73 3.61 6.21
N LEU A 101 -4.53 3.88 6.76
CA LEU A 101 -3.59 2.83 7.13
C LEU A 101 -4.14 1.95 8.25
N TYR A 102 -4.80 2.53 9.26
CA TYR A 102 -5.36 1.77 10.37
C TYR A 102 -6.62 1.01 9.95
N ALA A 103 -7.43 1.57 9.03
CA ALA A 103 -8.58 0.86 8.46
C ALA A 103 -8.16 -0.27 7.49
N PHE A 104 -6.97 -0.19 6.90
CA PHE A 104 -6.47 -1.20 5.97
C PHE A 104 -6.24 -2.55 6.64
N ASP A 105 -5.66 -2.55 7.84
CA ASP A 105 -5.45 -3.76 8.64
C ASP A 105 -5.36 -3.39 10.14
N PRO A 106 -6.14 -4.05 11.03
CA PRO A 106 -6.07 -3.80 12.47
C PRO A 106 -4.67 -3.97 13.09
N ALA A 107 -3.81 -4.81 12.50
CA ALA A 107 -2.43 -4.98 12.97
C ALA A 107 -1.58 -3.70 12.80
N LEU A 108 -2.02 -2.78 11.94
CA LEU A 108 -1.35 -1.51 11.65
C LEU A 108 -1.84 -0.36 12.52
N GLU A 109 -2.83 -0.58 13.39
CA GLU A 109 -3.28 0.46 14.32
C GLU A 109 -2.14 0.89 15.27
N GLY A 110 -1.93 2.20 15.37
CA GLY A 110 -0.92 2.78 16.26
C GLY A 110 0.54 2.53 15.87
N VAL A 111 0.85 2.11 14.64
CA VAL A 111 2.24 1.79 14.23
C VAL A 111 3.19 2.98 14.13
N TYR A 112 2.68 4.20 14.18
CA TYR A 112 3.47 5.43 14.32
C TYR A 112 2.65 6.49 15.05
N ALA A 113 3.36 7.41 15.71
CA ALA A 113 2.79 8.59 16.39
C ALA A 113 2.77 9.80 15.45
#